data_AF-A0A7S3KHX4-F1
#
_entry.id   AF-A0A7S3KHX4-F1
#
_cell.length_a   1.000
_cell.length_b   1.000
_cell.length_c   1.000
_cell.angle_alpha   90.00
_cell.angle_beta   90.00
_cell.angle_gamma   90.00
#
_symmetry.space_group_name_H-M   'P 1'
#
loop_
_entity.id
_entity.type
_entity.pdbx_description
1 polymer ?
#
loop_
_entity_poly.entity_id
_entity_poly.type
_entity_poly.pdbx_seq_one_letter_code
_entity_poly.pdbx_strand_id
1 'polypeptide(L)'
;CILKNSKYQKVQEWRWEKYWNEPVDNLYKFHIKLLQEVYNNYSGRFKKPGEQTFMSLVEFENLWEHSGLQNDNFANRDVYVCFNLAMQTRVDELTSDKHLKMSFVEFLEAVARVANYLSI
;
A
#
# COMPACT_ATOMS: atom_id res chain seq x y z
N CYS A 1 12.18 -25.89 -9.97
CA CYS A 1 11.55 -26.21 -8.67
C CYS A 1 11.35 -24.93 -7.87
N ILE A 2 10.19 -24.29 -8.00
CA ILE A 2 9.86 -23.09 -7.21
C ILE A 2 9.23 -23.58 -5.90
N LEU A 3 9.81 -23.16 -4.78
CA LEU A 3 9.42 -23.55 -3.43
C LEU A 3 7.95 -23.20 -3.20
N LYS A 4 7.09 -24.21 -3.04
CA LYS A 4 5.71 -24.09 -2.56
C LYS A 4 5.74 -23.76 -1.07
N ASN A 5 5.99 -22.49 -0.72
CA ASN A 5 5.94 -22.03 0.66
C ASN A 5 4.57 -21.37 0.90
N SER A 6 3.66 -22.16 1.49
CA SER A 6 2.20 -21.98 1.57
C SER A 6 1.67 -20.62 2.07
N LYS A 7 2.45 -19.83 2.83
CA LYS A 7 2.01 -18.51 3.33
C LYS A 7 2.21 -17.35 2.33
N TYR A 8 3.28 -17.37 1.54
CA TYR A 8 3.57 -16.31 0.57
C TYR A 8 2.70 -16.43 -0.69
N GLN A 9 2.20 -17.63 -0.97
CA GLN A 9 1.30 -17.89 -2.07
C GLN A 9 0.02 -17.06 -1.99
N LYS A 10 -0.61 -16.93 -0.81
CA LYS A 10 -1.89 -16.21 -0.65
C LYS A 10 -1.83 -14.73 -1.06
N VAL A 11 -0.72 -14.06 -0.76
CA VAL A 11 -0.57 -12.63 -1.08
C VAL A 11 -0.38 -12.42 -2.57
N GLN A 12 0.40 -13.30 -3.21
CA GLN A 12 0.65 -13.25 -4.64
C GLN A 12 -0.55 -13.72 -5.46
N GLU A 13 -1.25 -14.76 -5.00
CA GLU A 13 -2.51 -15.26 -5.57
C GLU A 13 -3.56 -14.16 -5.65
N TRP A 14 -3.76 -13.38 -4.56
CA TRP A 14 -4.66 -12.23 -4.59
C TRP A 14 -4.30 -11.22 -5.69
N ARG A 15 -3.00 -10.97 -5.93
CA ARG A 15 -2.59 -10.05 -7.01
C ARG A 15 -3.04 -10.57 -8.36
N TRP A 16 -2.76 -11.84 -8.66
CA TRP A 16 -3.13 -12.46 -9.92
C TRP A 16 -4.65 -12.55 -10.13
N GLU A 17 -5.40 -12.86 -9.08
CA GLU A 17 -6.83 -13.14 -9.18
C GLU A 17 -7.70 -11.88 -9.15
N LYS A 18 -7.28 -10.84 -8.41
CA LYS A 18 -8.13 -9.67 -8.11
C LYS A 18 -7.55 -8.32 -8.50
N TYR A 19 -6.24 -8.16 -8.51
CA TYR A 19 -5.61 -6.85 -8.67
C TYR A 19 -5.05 -6.63 -10.08
N TRP A 20 -4.32 -7.60 -10.63
CA TRP A 20 -3.67 -7.52 -11.94
C TRP A 20 -4.63 -7.88 -13.07
N ASN A 21 -5.60 -7.00 -13.30
CA ASN A 21 -6.53 -7.09 -14.42
C ASN A 21 -6.74 -5.72 -15.07
N GLU A 22 -7.20 -5.75 -16.32
CA GLU A 22 -7.41 -4.55 -17.14
C GLU A 22 -8.44 -3.57 -16.54
N PRO A 23 -9.58 -4.00 -15.97
CA PRO A 23 -10.52 -3.08 -15.31
C PRO A 23 -9.88 -2.26 -14.19
N VAL A 24 -9.10 -2.90 -13.32
CA VAL A 24 -8.40 -2.21 -12.21
C VAL A 24 -7.35 -1.24 -12.75
N ASP A 25 -6.58 -1.63 -13.77
CA ASP A 25 -5.60 -0.75 -14.41
C ASP A 25 -6.26 0.49 -15.06
N ASN A 26 -7.39 0.30 -15.75
CA ASN A 26 -8.15 1.41 -16.34
C ASN A 26 -8.70 2.36 -15.27
N LEU A 27 -9.19 1.83 -14.15
CA LEU A 27 -9.65 2.63 -13.01
C LEU A 27 -8.51 3.50 -12.45
N TYR A 28 -7.32 2.90 -12.26
CA TYR A 28 -6.15 3.65 -11.80
C TYR A 28 -5.74 4.72 -12.80
N LYS A 29 -5.65 4.40 -14.09
CA LYS A 29 -5.30 5.37 -15.13
C LYS A 29 -6.26 6.56 -15.16
N PHE A 30 -7.56 6.31 -14.98
CA PHE A 30 -8.56 7.35 -14.94
C PHE A 30 -8.41 8.27 -13.71
N HIS A 31 -8.10 7.71 -12.54
CA HIS A 31 -7.99 8.46 -11.27
C HIS A 31 -6.54 8.79 -10.86
N ILE A 32 -5.54 8.55 -11.71
CA ILE A 32 -4.13 8.58 -11.31
C ILE A 32 -3.70 9.93 -10.74
N LYS A 33 -4.20 11.04 -11.30
CA LYS A 33 -3.87 12.40 -10.84
C LYS A 33 -4.38 12.67 -9.42
N LEU A 34 -5.61 12.25 -9.13
CA LEU A 34 -6.20 12.36 -7.81
C LEU A 34 -5.39 11.54 -6.79
N LEU A 35 -5.05 10.29 -7.15
CA LEU A 35 -4.26 9.41 -6.27
C LEU A 35 -2.86 9.96 -6.02
N GLN A 36 -2.23 10.57 -7.03
CA GLN A 36 -0.96 11.27 -6.87
C GLN A 36 -1.07 12.47 -5.93
N GLU A 37 -2.14 13.26 -6.03
CA GLU A 37 -2.39 14.40 -5.15
C GLU A 37 -2.60 13.94 -3.70
N VAL A 38 -3.41 12.91 -3.48
CA VAL A 38 -3.59 12.28 -2.16
C VAL A 38 -2.26 11.79 -1.61
N TYR A 39 -1.48 11.05 -2.41
CA TYR A 39 -0.16 10.59 -1.98
C TYR A 39 0.75 11.76 -1.60
N ASN A 40 0.82 12.81 -2.42
CA ASN A 40 1.67 13.97 -2.15
C ASN A 40 1.23 14.77 -0.92
N ASN A 41 -0.07 14.86 -0.65
CA ASN A 41 -0.61 15.59 0.51
C ASN A 41 -0.32 14.88 1.84
N TYR A 42 -0.21 13.55 1.82
CA TYR A 42 0.03 12.74 3.00
C TYR A 42 1.47 12.25 3.14
N SER A 43 2.33 12.44 2.13
CA SER A 43 3.72 11.94 2.14
C SER A 43 4.77 13.01 2.38
N GLY A 44 5.93 12.59 2.87
CA GLY A 44 7.14 13.40 2.92
C GLY A 44 7.29 14.26 4.17
N ARG A 45 6.52 14.02 5.23
CA ARG A 45 6.73 14.62 6.56
C ARG A 45 8.06 14.18 7.16
N PHE A 46 8.46 12.94 6.92
CA PHE A 46 9.68 12.34 7.49
C PHE A 46 10.86 12.31 6.51
N LYS A 47 10.72 12.89 5.31
CA LYS A 47 11.80 12.88 4.31
C LYS A 47 12.91 13.82 4.72
N LYS A 48 14.16 13.41 4.46
CA LYS A 48 15.31 14.29 4.59
C LYS A 48 15.40 15.23 3.37
N PRO A 49 16.03 16.42 3.50
CA PRO A 49 16.29 17.29 2.35
C PRO A 49 17.04 16.53 1.25
N GLY A 50 16.52 16.54 0.03
CA GLY A 50 17.09 15.82 -1.12
C GLY A 50 16.70 14.35 -1.23
N GLU A 51 15.94 13.80 -0.28
CA GLU A 51 15.41 12.45 -0.34
C GLU A 51 14.14 12.38 -1.21
N GLN A 52 13.95 11.25 -1.90
CA GLN A 52 12.73 11.00 -2.66
C GLN A 52 11.51 10.95 -1.73
N THR A 53 10.39 11.52 -2.15
CA THR A 53 9.15 11.49 -1.38
C THR A 53 8.67 10.05 -1.18
N PHE A 54 8.53 9.66 0.08
CA PHE A 54 7.97 8.38 0.51
C PHE A 54 6.84 8.63 1.52
N MET A 55 6.00 7.62 1.67
CA MET A 55 4.98 7.54 2.71
C MET A 55 5.43 6.54 3.79
N SER A 56 5.37 6.95 5.05
CA SER A 56 5.56 6.09 6.21
C SER A 56 4.25 5.44 6.64
N LEU A 57 4.32 4.41 7.49
CA LEU A 57 3.13 3.77 8.06
C LEU A 57 2.24 4.79 8.80
N VAL A 58 2.84 5.72 9.55
CA VAL A 58 2.12 6.76 10.30
C VAL A 58 1.37 7.70 9.35
N GLU A 59 2.01 8.10 8.25
CA GLU A 59 1.37 8.93 7.23
C GLU A 59 0.22 8.22 6.52
N PHE A 60 0.39 6.93 6.25
CA PHE A 60 -0.66 6.09 5.67
C PHE A 60 -1.84 5.90 6.62
N GLU A 61 -1.59 5.70 7.92
CA GLU A 61 -2.63 5.62 8.94
C GLU A 61 -3.46 6.91 9.01
N ASN A 62 -2.79 8.07 9.08
CA ASN A 62 -3.46 9.37 9.13
C ASN A 62 -4.39 9.61 7.93
N LEU A 63 -4.05 9.09 6.74
CA LEU A 63 -4.91 9.17 5.57
C LEU A 63 -6.27 8.52 5.82
N TRP A 64 -6.28 7.31 6.38
CA TRP A 64 -7.52 6.58 6.62
C TRP A 64 -8.30 7.14 7.81
N GLU A 65 -7.60 7.61 8.84
CA GLU A 65 -8.22 8.33 9.96
C GLU A 65 -8.94 9.60 9.47
N HIS A 66 -8.28 10.43 8.67
CA HIS A 66 -8.89 11.64 8.10
C HIS A 66 -10.00 11.36 7.09
N SER A 67 -9.97 10.20 6.41
CA SER A 67 -11.00 9.83 5.45
C SER A 67 -12.35 9.50 6.11
N GLY A 68 -12.36 9.18 7.41
CA GLY A 68 -13.56 8.73 8.12
C GLY A 68 -14.06 7.34 7.69
N LEU A 69 -13.25 6.57 6.94
CA LEU A 69 -13.60 5.22 6.48
C LEU A 69 -13.35 4.14 7.54
N GLN A 70 -12.63 4.47 8.62
CA GLN A 70 -12.40 3.56 9.73
C GLN A 70 -13.69 3.34 10.52
N ASN A 71 -13.99 2.07 10.80
CA ASN A 71 -15.19 1.66 11.54
C ASN A 71 -14.87 0.37 12.34
N ASP A 72 -15.85 -0.17 13.06
CA ASP A 72 -15.66 -1.38 13.88
C ASP A 72 -15.17 -2.60 13.07
N ASN A 73 -15.47 -2.64 11.77
CA ASN A 73 -15.03 -3.70 10.87
C ASN A 73 -13.65 -3.41 10.26
N PHE A 74 -13.29 -2.14 10.03
CA PHE A 74 -12.01 -1.71 9.46
C PHE A 74 -11.24 -0.84 10.45
N ALA A 75 -10.40 -1.49 11.25
CA ALA A 75 -9.62 -0.85 12.31
C ALA A 75 -8.17 -0.57 11.87
N ASN A 76 -7.40 0.16 12.69
CA ASN A 76 -6.00 0.53 12.39
C ASN A 76 -5.12 -0.71 12.12
N ARG A 77 -5.39 -1.84 12.79
CA ARG A 77 -4.68 -3.10 12.55
C ARG A 77 -4.81 -3.56 11.09
N ASP A 78 -5.97 -3.34 10.47
CA ASP A 78 -6.26 -3.77 9.11
C ASP A 78 -5.56 -2.86 8.10
N VAL A 79 -5.48 -1.56 8.41
CA VAL A 79 -4.64 -0.59 7.69
C VAL A 79 -3.18 -1.03 7.71
N TYR A 80 -2.65 -1.43 8.88
CA TYR A 80 -1.26 -1.88 9.01
C TYR A 80 -0.99 -3.16 8.22
N VAL A 81 -1.94 -4.09 8.21
CA VAL A 81 -1.86 -5.29 7.39
C VAL A 81 -1.84 -4.92 5.89
N CYS A 82 -2.70 -4.01 5.45
CA CYS A 82 -2.71 -3.55 4.06
C CYS A 82 -1.38 -2.89 3.65
N PHE A 83 -0.81 -2.06 4.53
CA PHE A 83 0.50 -1.45 4.32
C PHE A 83 1.60 -2.53 4.14
N ASN A 84 1.72 -3.44 5.12
CA ASN A 84 2.76 -4.47 5.11
C ASN A 84 2.64 -5.44 3.93
N LEU A 85 1.43 -5.76 3.50
CA LEU A 85 1.19 -6.64 2.34
C LEU A 85 1.50 -5.97 1.00
N ALA A 86 1.42 -4.64 0.93
CA ALA A 86 1.71 -3.87 -0.26
C ALA A 86 3.21 -3.57 -0.44
N MET A 87 3.98 -3.56 0.65
CA MET A 87 5.43 -3.32 0.61
C MET A 87 6.17 -4.41 -0.17
N GLN A 88 7.17 -4.01 -0.96
CA GLN A 88 8.08 -4.93 -1.62
C GLN A 88 9.15 -5.42 -0.63
N THR A 89 9.41 -6.73 -0.62
CA THR A 89 10.52 -7.29 0.15
C THR A 89 11.87 -6.85 -0.43
N ARG A 90 12.84 -6.64 0.45
CA ARG A 90 14.20 -6.23 0.06
C ARG A 90 15.21 -7.19 0.66
N VAL A 91 16.34 -7.36 -0.03
CA VAL A 91 17.41 -8.28 0.43
C VAL A 91 18.11 -7.71 1.67
N ASP A 92 18.28 -6.39 1.73
CA ASP A 92 18.90 -5.70 2.86
C ASP A 92 17.87 -4.87 3.63
N GLU A 93 17.39 -5.44 4.73
CA GLU A 93 16.47 -4.80 5.68
C GLU A 93 17.18 -4.35 6.96
N LEU A 94 18.43 -4.79 7.19
CA LEU A 94 19.19 -4.48 8.40
C LEU A 94 19.84 -3.10 8.32
N THR A 95 20.34 -2.73 7.14
CA THR A 95 21.09 -1.49 6.94
C THR A 95 20.24 -0.40 6.28
N SER A 96 19.15 -0.79 5.63
CA SER A 96 18.30 0.08 4.81
C SER A 96 16.85 0.08 5.29
N ASP A 97 16.33 1.27 5.54
CA ASP A 97 14.96 1.53 5.97
C ASP A 97 13.96 1.61 4.79
N LYS A 98 14.38 1.30 3.56
CA LYS A 98 13.52 1.36 2.36
C LYS A 98 12.28 0.48 2.46
N HIS A 99 12.37 -0.65 3.17
CA HIS A 99 11.23 -1.54 3.41
C HIS A 99 10.15 -0.93 4.33
N LEU A 100 10.44 0.22 4.96
CA LEU A 100 9.50 1.01 5.77
C LEU A 100 9.01 2.27 5.03
N LYS A 101 9.55 2.53 3.83
CA LYS A 101 9.30 3.72 3.02
C LYS A 101 8.49 3.34 1.80
N MET A 102 7.18 3.52 1.89
CA MET A 102 6.25 3.21 0.81
C MET A 102 6.40 4.20 -0.33
N SER A 103 6.62 3.67 -1.52
CA SER A 103 6.60 4.41 -2.78
C SER A 103 5.18 4.56 -3.32
N PHE A 104 5.01 5.41 -4.34
CA PHE A 104 3.70 5.60 -4.97
C PHE A 104 3.09 4.30 -5.54
N VAL A 105 3.91 3.39 -6.08
CA VAL A 105 3.42 2.11 -6.63
C VAL A 105 2.90 1.20 -5.51
N GLU A 106 3.61 1.15 -4.39
CA GLU A 106 3.19 0.38 -3.20
C GLU A 106 1.95 1.01 -2.57
N PHE A 107 1.81 2.34 -2.60
CA PHE A 107 0.60 3.05 -2.18
C PHE A 107 -0.63 2.65 -3.01
N LEU A 108 -0.51 2.57 -4.34
CA LEU A 108 -1.62 2.13 -5.20
C LEU A 108 -2.10 0.73 -4.81
N GLU A 109 -1.15 -0.20 -4.59
CA GLU A 109 -1.50 -1.56 -4.16
C GLU A 109 -2.15 -1.56 -2.76
N ALA A 110 -1.62 -0.77 -1.81
CA ALA A 110 -2.20 -0.66 -0.47
C ALA A 110 -3.64 -0.16 -0.51
N VAL A 111 -3.95 0.81 -1.37
CA VAL A 111 -5.33 1.31 -1.59
C VAL A 111 -6.23 0.21 -2.15
N ALA A 112 -5.77 -0.59 -3.13
CA ALA A 112 -6.56 -1.73 -3.63
C ALA A 112 -6.82 -2.77 -2.53
N ARG A 113 -5.87 -2.99 -1.63
CA ARG A 113 -6.05 -3.91 -0.50
C ARG A 113 -7.10 -3.40 0.48
N VAL A 114 -7.09 -2.10 0.80
CA VAL A 114 -8.12 -1.47 1.63
C VAL A 114 -9.48 -1.56 0.94
N ALA A 115 -9.57 -1.26 -0.36
CA ALA A 115 -10.81 -1.40 -1.12
C ALA A 115 -11.35 -2.84 -1.11
N ASN A 116 -10.48 -3.83 -1.28
CA ASN A 116 -10.87 -5.24 -1.18
C ASN A 116 -11.31 -5.61 0.24
N TYR A 117 -10.72 -5.03 1.28
CA TYR A 117 -11.14 -5.25 2.66
C TYR A 117 -12.55 -4.68 2.91
N LEU A 118 -12.83 -3.46 2.43
CA LEU A 118 -14.12 -2.79 2.58
C LEU A 118 -15.24 -3.39 1.70
N SER A 119 -14.88 -4.16 0.67
CA SER A 119 -15.85 -4.82 -0.23
C SER A 119 -16.31 -6.20 0.28
N ILE A 120 -15.76 -6.67 1.40
CA ILE A 120 -16.14 -7.93 2.08
C ILE A 120 -17.21 -7.62 3.11
#